data_AF-A0A2V9T0Q5-F1
#
_entry.id   AF-A0A2V9T0Q5-F1
#
_cell.length_a   1.000
_cell.length_b   1.000
_cell.length_c   1.000
_cell.angle_alpha   90.00
_cell.angle_beta   90.00
_cell.angle_gamma   90.00
#
_symmetry.space_group_name_H-M   'P 1'
#
loop_
_entity.id
_entity.type
_entity.pdbx_description
1 polymer ?
#
loop_
_entity_poly.entity_id
_entity_poly.type
_entity_poly.pdbx_seq_one_letter_code
_entity_poly.pdbx_strand_id
1 'polypeptide(L)'
;NSATNIETFSNGIRTSTSQTWTTNSGGTLVLNGTVDINQNLATTRTLTVNGAGNTTFNGTIQNSFVGSTGNLTHIGSGTLTLAGNNTYTGTTTLSGGTTLINGNQSSAIGAVSVNNTGTVLGGTGTIGGAVTINSGANISGATNGTVGTLTLSSTLTLSGASGNLAAYLVDISGSTSDKLAISSSLNLSSSFDKIAFTGPADGATTYVLATYSSLSGTFDTVTGLPNGYQLIYGATELDLVPVPEAETWLSGALAFAGIGFSQRRRFFRKLNEANGMRDIEGKATRAVASERGR
;
A
#
# COMPACT_ATOMS: atom_id res chain seq x y z
N ASN A 1 -29.01 -11.44 15.64
CA ASN A 1 -29.06 -12.78 15.05
C ASN A 1 -28.48 -13.82 15.99
N SER A 2 -29.35 -14.61 16.63
CA SER A 2 -28.95 -15.69 17.54
C SER A 2 -28.85 -17.07 16.88
N ALA A 3 -29.25 -17.18 15.60
CA ALA A 3 -29.28 -18.42 14.84
C ALA A 3 -28.21 -18.44 13.73
N THR A 4 -28.09 -19.57 13.04
CA THR A 4 -27.19 -19.74 11.89
C THR A 4 -27.85 -19.32 10.56
N ASN A 5 -28.77 -18.36 10.60
CA ASN A 5 -29.56 -17.90 9.45
C ASN A 5 -29.08 -16.53 8.95
N ILE A 6 -29.70 -16.05 7.88
CA ILE A 6 -29.57 -14.66 7.42
C ILE A 6 -30.76 -13.87 7.95
N GLU A 7 -30.49 -12.84 8.74
CA GLU A 7 -31.48 -11.84 9.17
C GLU A 7 -31.28 -10.55 8.38
N THR A 8 -32.33 -10.10 7.70
CA THR A 8 -32.27 -8.89 6.85
C THR A 8 -33.25 -7.84 7.34
N PHE A 9 -32.77 -6.61 7.58
CA PHE A 9 -33.59 -5.44 7.86
C PHE A 9 -33.53 -4.47 6.68
N SER A 10 -34.67 -4.28 6.02
CA SER A 10 -34.78 -3.38 4.86
C SER A 10 -35.18 -1.95 5.21
N ASN A 11 -35.79 -1.74 6.37
CA ASN A 11 -36.20 -0.42 6.85
C ASN A 11 -35.08 0.24 7.65
N GLY A 12 -35.17 1.58 7.78
CA GLY A 12 -34.25 2.33 8.61
C GLY A 12 -34.35 1.96 10.09
N ILE A 13 -33.20 1.87 10.76
CA ILE A 13 -33.07 1.63 12.20
C ILE A 13 -32.57 2.90 12.88
N ARG A 14 -33.06 3.08 14.09
CA ARG A 14 -33.02 4.32 14.83
C ARG A 14 -32.69 3.97 16.28
N THR A 15 -31.46 4.21 16.73
CA THR A 15 -31.00 3.70 18.04
C THR A 15 -31.26 4.69 19.16
N SER A 16 -31.96 4.30 20.23
CA SER A 16 -32.36 5.21 21.32
C SER A 16 -31.40 5.27 22.50
N THR A 17 -30.29 4.52 22.48
CA THR A 17 -29.11 4.53 23.38
C THR A 17 -27.89 4.04 22.60
N SER A 18 -26.70 4.02 23.20
CA SER A 18 -25.62 3.16 22.68
C SER A 18 -26.11 1.72 22.60
N GLN A 19 -25.69 0.99 21.57
CA GLN A 19 -26.18 -0.35 21.24
C GLN A 19 -25.02 -1.32 21.06
N THR A 20 -25.25 -2.59 21.40
CA THR A 20 -24.37 -3.69 20.99
C THR A 20 -25.20 -4.70 20.21
N TRP A 21 -24.88 -4.88 18.94
CA TRP A 21 -25.54 -5.85 18.06
C TRP A 21 -24.62 -7.05 17.90
N THR A 22 -25.12 -8.22 18.28
CA THR A 22 -24.36 -9.47 18.25
C THR A 22 -24.93 -10.40 17.18
N THR A 23 -24.03 -10.91 16.34
CA THR A 23 -24.34 -11.95 15.34
C THR A 23 -23.59 -13.22 15.73
N ASN A 24 -24.32 -14.30 16.03
CA ASN A 24 -23.73 -15.57 16.44
C ASN A 24 -23.00 -16.29 15.29
N SER A 25 -22.11 -17.22 15.64
CA SER A 25 -21.36 -18.02 14.67
C SER A 25 -22.29 -18.68 13.65
N GLY A 26 -21.92 -18.61 12.37
CA GLY A 26 -22.72 -19.12 11.25
C GLY A 26 -23.93 -18.25 10.86
N GLY A 27 -24.26 -17.22 11.65
CA GLY A 27 -25.29 -16.24 11.33
C GLY A 27 -24.77 -15.11 10.44
N THR A 28 -25.68 -14.44 9.74
CA THR A 28 -25.40 -13.18 9.03
C THR A 28 -26.51 -12.17 9.34
N LEU A 29 -26.13 -10.93 9.65
CA LEU A 29 -27.03 -9.79 9.80
C LEU A 29 -26.83 -8.83 8.63
N VAL A 30 -27.88 -8.51 7.88
CA VAL A 30 -27.85 -7.60 6.74
C VAL A 30 -28.76 -6.41 6.99
N LEU A 31 -28.22 -5.20 6.85
CA LEU A 31 -28.90 -3.94 7.10
C LEU A 31 -28.92 -3.12 5.80
N ASN A 32 -30.04 -3.15 5.09
CA ASN A 32 -30.22 -2.41 3.84
C ASN A 32 -30.71 -0.98 4.07
N GLY A 33 -31.44 -0.75 5.16
CA GLY A 33 -31.89 0.59 5.54
C GLY A 33 -30.82 1.41 6.26
N THR A 34 -31.04 2.73 6.33
CA THR A 34 -30.21 3.66 7.11
C THR A 34 -30.18 3.28 8.59
N VAL A 35 -29.02 3.39 9.23
CA VAL A 35 -28.87 3.29 10.68
C VAL A 35 -28.51 4.66 11.25
N ASP A 36 -29.46 5.31 11.92
CA ASP A 36 -29.22 6.57 12.65
C ASP A 36 -28.86 6.27 14.11
N ILE A 37 -27.61 6.57 14.46
CA ILE A 37 -27.06 6.32 15.80
C ILE A 37 -27.64 7.32 16.81
N ASN A 38 -27.89 8.58 16.43
CA ASN A 38 -28.15 9.66 17.38
C ASN A 38 -29.58 10.18 17.39
N GLN A 39 -30.47 9.72 16.50
CA GLN A 39 -31.90 10.02 16.54
C GLN A 39 -32.22 11.51 16.49
N ASN A 40 -31.38 12.29 15.83
CA ASN A 40 -31.45 13.75 15.85
C ASN A 40 -31.33 14.37 17.27
N LEU A 41 -30.56 13.76 18.18
CA LEU A 41 -30.29 14.30 19.53
C LEU A 41 -28.81 14.69 19.68
N ALA A 42 -28.56 15.78 20.41
CA ALA A 42 -27.23 16.30 20.76
C ALA A 42 -26.51 15.41 21.80
N THR A 43 -26.17 14.18 21.40
CA THR A 43 -25.57 13.17 22.28
C THR A 43 -24.38 12.50 21.61
N THR A 44 -23.52 11.90 22.42
CA THR A 44 -22.52 10.94 21.93
C THR A 44 -23.03 9.53 22.15
N ARG A 45 -22.88 8.67 21.15
CA ARG A 45 -23.30 7.27 21.22
C ARG A 45 -22.37 6.37 20.44
N THR A 46 -22.41 5.10 20.79
CA THR A 46 -21.63 4.07 20.11
C THR A 46 -22.54 2.95 19.64
N LEU A 47 -22.38 2.58 18.38
CA LEU A 47 -22.87 1.33 17.83
C LEU A 47 -21.73 0.31 17.87
N THR A 48 -21.91 -0.74 18.65
CA THR A 48 -20.95 -1.85 18.75
C THR A 48 -21.45 -3.05 17.97
N VAL A 49 -20.64 -3.57 17.05
CA VAL A 49 -20.85 -4.84 16.36
C VAL A 49 -20.00 -5.91 17.05
N ASN A 50 -20.60 -7.05 17.37
CA ASN A 50 -19.97 -8.14 18.10
C ASN A 50 -20.39 -9.51 17.53
N GLY A 51 -19.70 -10.56 17.98
CA GLY A 51 -20.00 -11.95 17.68
C GLY A 51 -19.13 -12.54 16.57
N ALA A 52 -19.29 -13.84 16.35
CA ALA A 52 -18.51 -14.61 15.38
C ALA A 52 -19.19 -14.72 14.01
N GLY A 53 -20.43 -14.26 13.88
CA GLY A 53 -21.15 -14.18 12.61
C GLY A 53 -20.87 -12.87 11.87
N ASN A 54 -21.33 -12.80 10.62
CA ASN A 54 -21.06 -11.66 9.75
C ASN A 54 -22.13 -10.58 9.88
N THR A 55 -21.73 -9.31 9.76
CA THR A 55 -22.66 -8.17 9.75
C THR A 55 -22.36 -7.27 8.56
N THR A 56 -23.36 -6.99 7.74
CA THR A 56 -23.23 -6.15 6.54
C THR A 56 -24.16 -4.95 6.63
N PHE A 57 -23.59 -3.76 6.56
CA PHE A 57 -24.31 -2.49 6.40
C PHE A 57 -24.27 -2.07 4.93
N ASN A 58 -25.35 -2.34 4.21
CA ASN A 58 -25.57 -1.83 2.85
C ASN A 58 -26.13 -0.40 2.88
N GLY A 59 -26.96 -0.09 3.88
CA GLY A 59 -27.45 1.27 4.12
C GLY A 59 -26.41 2.19 4.78
N THR A 60 -26.68 3.49 4.75
CA THR A 60 -25.87 4.51 5.42
C THR A 60 -25.98 4.41 6.94
N ILE A 61 -24.84 4.40 7.63
CA ILE A 61 -24.73 4.70 9.05
C ILE A 61 -24.49 6.21 9.21
N GLN A 62 -25.27 6.86 10.06
CA GLN A 62 -25.22 8.32 10.25
C GLN A 62 -25.45 8.75 11.70
N ASN A 63 -25.14 10.01 11.98
CA ASN A 63 -25.64 10.74 13.15
C ASN A 63 -26.34 12.03 12.69
N SER A 64 -27.67 12.08 12.83
CA SER A 64 -28.47 13.11 12.13
C SER A 64 -28.48 14.51 12.73
N PHE A 65 -27.96 14.73 13.95
CA PHE A 65 -27.94 16.05 14.60
C PHE A 65 -26.56 16.70 14.51
N VAL A 66 -26.51 17.98 14.11
CA VAL A 66 -25.26 18.76 14.10
C VAL A 66 -24.74 18.96 15.52
N GLY A 67 -23.53 18.48 15.81
CA GLY A 67 -22.95 18.48 17.15
C GLY A 67 -23.23 17.19 17.95
N SER A 68 -23.93 16.22 17.36
CA SER A 68 -23.91 14.85 17.87
C SER A 68 -22.66 14.10 17.41
N THR A 69 -22.35 12.99 18.07
CA THR A 69 -21.24 12.11 17.67
C THR A 69 -21.74 10.66 17.70
N GLY A 70 -21.64 10.00 16.55
CA GLY A 70 -21.91 8.57 16.42
C GLY A 70 -20.60 7.82 16.20
N ASN A 71 -20.23 6.97 17.14
CA ASN A 71 -19.05 6.12 17.05
C ASN A 71 -19.43 4.72 16.55
N LEU A 72 -18.52 4.07 15.83
CA LEU A 72 -18.63 2.68 15.44
C LEU A 72 -17.55 1.86 16.14
N THR A 73 -17.91 0.72 16.69
CA THR A 73 -16.96 -0.21 17.30
C THR A 73 -17.19 -1.62 16.78
N HIS A 74 -16.14 -2.33 16.41
CA HIS A 74 -16.20 -3.75 16.04
C HIS A 74 -15.29 -4.55 16.97
N ILE A 75 -15.87 -5.45 17.76
CA ILE A 75 -15.17 -6.30 18.73
C ILE A 75 -15.38 -7.80 18.48
N GLY A 76 -16.21 -8.13 17.49
CA GLY A 76 -16.50 -9.50 17.11
C GLY A 76 -15.35 -10.17 16.36
N SER A 77 -15.37 -11.50 16.29
CA SER A 77 -14.41 -12.27 15.48
C SER A 77 -14.90 -12.50 14.04
N GLY A 78 -16.18 -12.21 13.75
CA GLY A 78 -16.74 -12.30 12.42
C GLY A 78 -16.31 -11.16 11.49
N THR A 79 -16.92 -11.10 10.31
CA THR A 79 -16.67 -10.03 9.34
C THR A 79 -17.72 -8.93 9.43
N LEU A 80 -17.27 -7.69 9.60
CA LEU A 80 -18.07 -6.48 9.44
C LEU A 80 -17.83 -5.89 8.05
N THR A 81 -18.89 -5.77 7.24
CA THR A 81 -18.81 -5.13 5.92
C THR A 81 -19.56 -3.80 5.93
N LEU A 82 -18.86 -2.71 5.62
CA LEU A 82 -19.43 -1.39 5.40
C LEU A 82 -19.50 -1.14 3.89
N ALA A 83 -20.66 -1.45 3.28
CA ALA A 83 -20.90 -1.27 1.84
C ALA A 83 -21.63 0.04 1.51
N GLY A 84 -22.33 0.63 2.48
CA GLY A 84 -23.02 1.91 2.33
C GLY A 84 -22.10 3.13 2.36
N ASN A 85 -22.67 4.27 1.96
CA ASN A 85 -22.02 5.58 2.08
C ASN A 85 -22.28 6.13 3.49
N ASN A 86 -21.35 5.93 4.43
CA ASN A 86 -21.57 6.32 5.81
C ASN A 86 -21.11 7.77 6.06
N THR A 87 -21.82 8.43 6.96
CA THR A 87 -21.65 9.86 7.25
C THR A 87 -21.50 10.12 8.74
N TYR A 88 -21.35 9.09 9.56
CA TYR A 88 -21.15 9.27 10.99
C TYR A 88 -19.82 9.98 11.27
N THR A 89 -19.81 10.93 12.18
CA THR A 89 -18.65 11.80 12.42
C THR A 89 -17.76 11.35 13.58
N GLY A 90 -18.19 10.36 14.36
CA GLY A 90 -17.41 9.81 15.47
C GLY A 90 -16.34 8.84 15.02
N THR A 91 -15.61 8.29 15.99
CA THR A 91 -14.47 7.40 15.73
C THR A 91 -14.92 6.01 15.29
N THR A 92 -14.03 5.31 14.59
CA THR A 92 -14.19 3.88 14.28
C THR A 92 -13.11 3.10 15.02
N THR A 93 -13.52 2.21 15.93
CA THR A 93 -12.60 1.36 16.70
C THR A 93 -12.78 -0.09 16.31
N LEU A 94 -11.74 -0.69 15.74
CA LEU A 94 -11.72 -2.09 15.32
C LEU A 94 -10.80 -2.85 16.26
N SER A 95 -11.32 -3.85 16.95
CA SER A 95 -10.60 -4.59 18.01
C SER A 95 -10.78 -6.10 17.88
N GLY A 96 -11.36 -6.57 16.78
CA GLY A 96 -11.50 -7.99 16.47
C GLY A 96 -11.93 -8.22 15.03
N GLY A 97 -11.75 -9.46 14.57
CA GLY A 97 -12.27 -9.95 13.31
C GLY A 97 -11.72 -9.22 12.10
N THR A 98 -12.50 -9.23 11.02
CA THR A 98 -12.19 -8.52 9.78
C THR A 98 -13.22 -7.42 9.54
N THR A 99 -12.76 -6.24 9.17
CA THR A 99 -13.65 -5.14 8.75
C THR A 99 -13.33 -4.79 7.30
N LEU A 100 -14.33 -4.91 6.43
CA LEU A 100 -14.23 -4.60 5.01
C LEU A 100 -14.94 -3.29 4.71
N ILE A 101 -14.18 -2.29 4.26
CA ILE A 101 -14.70 -1.03 3.74
C ILE A 101 -14.89 -1.21 2.24
N ASN A 102 -16.13 -1.44 1.81
CA ASN A 102 -16.49 -1.61 0.40
C ASN A 102 -17.30 -0.43 -0.16
N GLY A 103 -17.83 0.42 0.73
CA GLY A 103 -18.54 1.65 0.39
C GLY A 103 -17.67 2.91 0.54
N ASN A 104 -18.32 4.07 0.55
CA ASN A 104 -17.66 5.37 0.68
C ASN A 104 -17.77 5.92 2.12
N GLN A 105 -16.64 6.10 2.79
CA GLN A 105 -16.54 6.69 4.13
C GLN A 105 -15.89 8.09 4.11
N SER A 106 -15.80 8.77 2.96
CA SER A 106 -15.17 10.09 2.84
C SER A 106 -15.83 11.16 3.71
N SER A 107 -17.13 11.02 4.01
CA SER A 107 -17.85 11.90 4.94
C SER A 107 -17.70 11.48 6.41
N ALA A 108 -17.31 10.23 6.68
CA ALA A 108 -17.01 9.72 8.01
C ALA A 108 -15.52 9.98 8.33
N ILE A 109 -15.23 11.21 8.76
CA ILE A 109 -13.87 11.73 8.94
C ILE A 109 -13.25 11.41 10.32
N GLY A 110 -14.00 10.77 11.21
CA GLY A 110 -13.49 10.39 12.52
C GLY A 110 -12.33 9.39 12.41
N ALA A 111 -11.38 9.47 13.35
CA ALA A 111 -10.20 8.61 13.34
C ALA A 111 -10.58 7.12 13.38
N VAL A 112 -9.82 6.31 12.65
CA VAL A 112 -9.95 4.85 12.58
C VAL A 112 -8.77 4.22 13.30
N SER A 113 -9.05 3.41 14.32
CA SER A 113 -8.04 2.68 15.08
C SER A 113 -8.26 1.18 14.92
N VAL A 114 -7.23 0.46 14.48
CA VAL A 114 -7.23 -1.00 14.34
C VAL A 114 -6.32 -1.59 15.42
N ASN A 115 -6.88 -2.44 16.26
CA ASN A 115 -6.29 -2.87 17.52
C ASN A 115 -6.34 -4.38 17.65
N ASN A 116 -5.56 -4.91 18.59
CA ASN A 116 -5.45 -6.33 18.92
C ASN A 116 -4.84 -7.18 17.80
N THR A 117 -4.15 -8.23 18.23
CA THR A 117 -3.53 -9.19 17.32
C THR A 117 -4.58 -9.90 16.48
N GLY A 118 -4.37 -9.91 15.16
CA GLY A 118 -5.22 -10.63 14.22
C GLY A 118 -6.44 -9.85 13.71
N THR A 119 -6.68 -8.64 14.20
CA THR A 119 -7.70 -7.76 13.60
C THR A 119 -7.23 -7.30 12.22
N VAL A 120 -8.14 -7.33 11.24
CA VAL A 120 -7.84 -6.95 9.85
C VAL A 120 -8.78 -5.83 9.40
N LEU A 121 -8.20 -4.78 8.82
CA LEU A 121 -8.90 -3.78 8.02
C LEU A 121 -8.62 -4.01 6.54
N GLY A 122 -9.64 -4.01 5.71
CA GLY A 122 -9.50 -4.18 4.26
C GLY A 122 -10.70 -3.67 3.50
N GLY A 123 -10.92 -4.22 2.31
CA GLY A 123 -11.98 -3.83 1.37
C GLY A 123 -11.48 -2.89 0.26
N THR A 124 -12.36 -2.59 -0.70
CA THR A 124 -11.98 -1.83 -1.92
C THR A 124 -12.61 -0.43 -2.00
N GLY A 125 -13.10 0.08 -0.87
CA GLY A 125 -13.79 1.35 -0.74
C GLY A 125 -12.86 2.51 -0.35
N THR A 126 -13.45 3.53 0.27
CA THR A 126 -12.74 4.75 0.68
C THR A 126 -12.90 5.01 2.17
N ILE A 127 -11.81 5.31 2.87
CA ILE A 127 -11.78 5.73 4.27
C ILE A 127 -11.50 7.23 4.36
N GLY A 128 -12.37 7.99 5.05
CA GLY A 128 -12.22 9.43 5.20
C GLY A 128 -11.23 9.86 6.29
N GLY A 129 -11.34 9.25 7.48
CA GLY A 129 -10.51 9.58 8.63
C GLY A 129 -9.08 9.03 8.57
N ALA A 130 -8.20 9.57 9.42
CA ALA A 130 -6.85 9.05 9.61
C ALA A 130 -6.91 7.62 10.18
N VAL A 131 -6.05 6.73 9.67
CA VAL A 131 -6.00 5.31 10.04
C VAL A 131 -4.73 5.03 10.83
N THR A 132 -4.88 4.38 11.99
CA THR A 132 -3.77 3.84 12.77
C THR A 132 -3.91 2.33 12.90
N ILE A 133 -2.92 1.59 12.42
CA ILE A 133 -2.78 0.14 12.61
C ILE A 133 -1.87 -0.08 13.81
N ASN A 134 -2.44 -0.49 14.93
CA ASN A 134 -1.69 -0.71 16.16
C ASN A 134 -1.04 -2.10 16.19
N SER A 135 -0.23 -2.34 17.21
CA SER A 135 0.46 -3.60 17.48
C SER A 135 -0.41 -4.85 17.26
N GLY A 136 0.01 -5.70 16.34
CA GLY A 136 -0.62 -6.98 15.99
C GLY A 136 -1.79 -6.89 15.00
N ALA A 137 -2.27 -5.69 14.69
CA ALA A 137 -3.32 -5.47 13.72
C ALA A 137 -2.75 -5.40 12.29
N ASN A 138 -3.66 -5.55 11.32
CA ASN A 138 -3.31 -5.68 9.91
C ASN A 138 -4.19 -4.79 9.02
N ILE A 139 -3.63 -4.34 7.90
CA ILE A 139 -4.34 -3.71 6.79
C ILE A 139 -4.04 -4.44 5.47
N SER A 140 -4.99 -4.48 4.54
CA SER A 140 -4.83 -5.01 3.16
C SER A 140 -5.56 -4.12 2.16
N GLY A 141 -5.20 -4.23 0.87
CA GLY A 141 -5.85 -3.51 -0.23
C GLY A 141 -7.24 -4.04 -0.61
N ALA A 142 -7.63 -5.21 -0.08
CA ALA A 142 -8.94 -5.81 -0.32
C ALA A 142 -9.32 -6.76 0.82
N THR A 143 -9.98 -7.87 0.51
CA THR A 143 -10.10 -9.00 1.44
C THR A 143 -8.82 -9.83 1.35
N ASN A 144 -8.26 -10.26 2.48
CA ASN A 144 -7.07 -11.12 2.50
C ASN A 144 -7.25 -12.34 1.57
N GLY A 145 -6.30 -12.54 0.67
CA GLY A 145 -6.30 -13.55 -0.39
C GLY A 145 -6.87 -13.08 -1.73
N THR A 146 -7.28 -11.82 -1.84
CA THR A 146 -7.78 -11.21 -3.08
C THR A 146 -7.04 -9.92 -3.36
N VAL A 147 -6.80 -9.63 -4.63
CA VAL A 147 -6.15 -8.38 -5.05
C VAL A 147 -7.18 -7.26 -5.18
N GLY A 148 -6.92 -6.10 -4.59
CA GLY A 148 -7.68 -4.88 -4.83
C GLY A 148 -7.03 -3.59 -4.35
N THR A 149 -7.81 -2.52 -4.30
CA THR A 149 -7.32 -1.20 -3.88
C THR A 149 -8.20 -0.60 -2.80
N LEU A 150 -7.62 -0.33 -1.63
CA LEU A 150 -8.26 0.42 -0.56
C LEU A 150 -7.79 1.87 -0.62
N THR A 151 -8.74 2.82 -0.62
CA THR A 151 -8.42 4.24 -0.68
C THR A 151 -8.48 4.88 0.71
N LEU A 152 -7.45 5.64 1.06
CA LEU A 152 -7.35 6.38 2.32
C LEU A 152 -7.23 7.87 2.01
N SER A 153 -8.22 8.66 2.40
CA SER A 153 -8.23 10.12 2.17
C SER A 153 -7.32 10.89 3.13
N SER A 154 -6.83 10.25 4.18
CA SER A 154 -5.99 10.86 5.22
C SER A 154 -4.75 10.00 5.51
N THR A 155 -4.00 10.37 6.54
CA THR A 155 -2.76 9.69 6.94
C THR A 155 -3.01 8.23 7.32
N LEU A 156 -2.10 7.36 6.89
CA LEU A 156 -1.95 6.00 7.40
C LEU A 156 -0.72 5.93 8.31
N THR A 157 -0.89 5.45 9.53
CA THR A 157 0.22 5.15 10.46
C THR A 157 0.20 3.68 10.82
N LEU A 158 1.33 3.00 10.66
CA LEU A 158 1.56 1.70 11.29
C LEU A 158 2.33 1.96 12.58
N SER A 159 1.84 1.41 13.69
CA SER A 159 2.38 1.62 15.05
C SER A 159 2.48 0.29 15.77
N GLY A 160 3.49 -0.51 15.43
CA GLY A 160 3.70 -1.80 16.06
C GLY A 160 4.33 -1.73 17.46
N ALA A 161 4.61 -2.91 18.02
CA ALA A 161 5.42 -3.06 19.22
C ALA A 161 6.33 -4.28 19.09
N SER A 162 7.38 -4.35 19.91
CA SER A 162 8.31 -5.49 19.92
C SER A 162 7.56 -6.81 20.07
N GLY A 163 7.81 -7.75 19.14
CA GLY A 163 7.16 -9.06 19.10
C GLY A 163 5.71 -9.06 18.59
N ASN A 164 5.11 -7.90 18.31
CA ASN A 164 3.74 -7.78 17.84
C ASN A 164 3.62 -6.62 16.84
N LEU A 165 4.06 -6.89 15.61
CA LEU A 165 4.21 -5.91 14.53
C LEU A 165 2.85 -5.43 14.03
N ALA A 166 2.75 -4.16 13.60
CA ALA A 166 1.64 -3.69 12.77
C ALA A 166 1.94 -4.04 11.31
N ALA A 167 0.98 -4.60 10.57
CA ALA A 167 1.28 -5.18 9.25
C ALA A 167 0.45 -4.62 8.09
N TYR A 168 1.12 -4.40 6.96
CA TYR A 168 0.49 -4.34 5.64
C TYR A 168 0.60 -5.71 4.97
N LEU A 169 -0.55 -6.34 4.69
CA LEU A 169 -0.66 -7.60 3.97
C LEU A 169 -0.92 -7.29 2.49
N VAL A 170 -0.08 -7.83 1.61
CA VAL A 170 -0.12 -7.62 0.17
C VAL A 170 -0.35 -8.93 -0.54
N ASP A 171 -1.51 -9.07 -1.16
CA ASP A 171 -1.77 -10.16 -2.10
C ASP A 171 -1.25 -9.82 -3.49
N ILE A 172 -0.64 -10.80 -4.16
CA ILE A 172 -0.17 -10.73 -5.55
C ILE A 172 -0.78 -11.88 -6.34
N SER A 173 -1.30 -11.56 -7.53
CA SER A 173 -1.86 -12.53 -8.46
C SER A 173 -1.44 -12.18 -9.89
N GLY A 174 -0.37 -12.83 -10.36
CA GLY A 174 0.17 -12.58 -11.70
C GLY A 174 0.69 -11.14 -11.80
N SER A 175 0.17 -10.37 -12.74
CA SER A 175 0.56 -8.96 -12.94
C SER A 175 -0.21 -7.95 -12.08
N THR A 176 -0.99 -8.42 -11.09
CA THR A 176 -1.78 -7.56 -10.21
C THR A 176 -1.39 -7.75 -8.76
N SER A 177 -1.48 -6.68 -7.96
CA SER A 177 -1.25 -6.71 -6.52
C SER A 177 -2.25 -5.83 -5.77
N ASP A 178 -2.36 -6.07 -4.48
CA ASP A 178 -2.96 -5.13 -3.54
C ASP A 178 -2.29 -3.76 -3.63
N LYS A 179 -3.11 -2.72 -3.40
CA LYS A 179 -2.68 -1.33 -3.33
C LYS A 179 -3.38 -0.58 -2.20
N LEU A 180 -2.61 0.21 -1.45
CA LEU A 180 -3.14 1.25 -0.56
C LEU A 180 -3.01 2.62 -1.26
N ALA A 181 -4.12 3.18 -1.70
CA ALA A 181 -4.16 4.50 -2.32
C ALA A 181 -4.32 5.59 -1.24
N ILE A 182 -3.20 6.04 -0.67
CA ILE A 182 -3.19 7.03 0.41
C ILE A 182 -3.06 8.44 -0.21
N SER A 183 -3.99 9.33 0.12
CA SER A 183 -4.02 10.70 -0.43
C SER A 183 -3.16 11.68 0.38
N SER A 184 -2.73 11.27 1.58
CA SER A 184 -1.89 12.05 2.50
C SER A 184 -0.61 11.27 2.82
N SER A 185 -0.08 11.37 4.04
CA SER A 185 1.17 10.71 4.42
C SER A 185 1.02 9.23 4.76
N LEU A 186 2.04 8.45 4.41
CA LEU A 186 2.31 7.12 4.95
C LEU A 186 3.40 7.24 6.03
N ASN A 187 3.07 6.87 7.26
CA ASN A 187 3.97 6.95 8.41
C ASN A 187 4.37 5.55 8.89
N LEU A 188 5.63 5.20 8.63
CA LEU A 188 6.36 3.99 9.04
C LEU A 188 7.53 4.36 9.97
N SER A 189 7.41 5.47 10.71
CA SER A 189 8.47 5.92 11.63
C SER A 189 8.37 5.27 13.01
N SER A 190 7.27 4.54 13.28
CA SER A 190 7.20 3.69 14.45
C SER A 190 8.15 2.51 14.22
N SER A 191 8.98 2.17 15.19
CA SER A 191 9.60 0.84 15.14
C SER A 191 8.52 -0.24 15.21
N PHE A 192 8.79 -1.41 14.63
CA PHE A 192 7.98 -2.63 14.63
C PHE A 192 6.82 -2.67 13.63
N ASP A 193 7.00 -2.13 12.43
CA ASP A 193 6.07 -2.38 11.32
C ASP A 193 6.57 -3.48 10.36
N LYS A 194 5.62 -4.03 9.58
CA LYS A 194 5.88 -5.14 8.67
C LYS A 194 5.10 -4.99 7.37
N ILE A 195 5.73 -5.40 6.27
CA ILE A 195 5.04 -5.74 5.03
C ILE A 195 5.18 -7.23 4.76
N ALA A 196 4.07 -7.87 4.40
CA ALA A 196 3.99 -9.30 4.16
C ALA A 196 3.32 -9.59 2.82
N PHE A 197 3.99 -10.38 1.98
CA PHE A 197 3.50 -10.72 0.64
C PHE A 197 2.96 -12.15 0.59
N THR A 198 1.87 -12.34 -0.16
CA THR A 198 1.23 -13.63 -0.44
C THR A 198 0.88 -13.74 -1.92
N GLY A 199 1.00 -14.95 -2.47
CA GLY A 199 0.67 -15.24 -3.87
C GLY A 199 1.82 -15.03 -4.88
N PRO A 200 1.64 -15.50 -6.13
CA PRO A 200 2.71 -15.54 -7.13
C PRO A 200 2.83 -14.21 -7.91
N ALA A 201 4.03 -13.62 -7.90
CA ALA A 201 4.43 -12.58 -8.85
C ALA A 201 4.82 -13.19 -10.21
N ASP A 202 4.80 -12.39 -11.28
CA ASP A 202 5.07 -12.83 -12.64
C ASP A 202 6.54 -12.71 -13.08
N GLY A 203 7.40 -12.12 -12.25
CA GLY A 203 8.84 -11.93 -12.52
C GLY A 203 9.17 -10.72 -13.39
N ALA A 204 8.19 -9.95 -13.85
CA ALA A 204 8.38 -8.87 -14.82
C ALA A 204 7.66 -7.56 -14.48
N THR A 205 6.52 -7.64 -13.78
CA THR A 205 5.70 -6.48 -13.45
C THR A 205 6.28 -5.72 -12.28
N THR A 206 6.38 -4.39 -12.40
CA THR A 206 6.53 -3.50 -11.23
C THR A 206 5.15 -3.26 -10.63
N TYR A 207 5.01 -3.51 -9.33
CA TYR A 207 3.75 -3.33 -8.61
C TYR A 207 3.79 -2.08 -7.74
N VAL A 208 2.81 -1.18 -7.92
CA VAL A 208 2.64 -0.02 -7.04
C VAL A 208 1.82 -0.45 -5.83
N LEU A 209 2.49 -0.69 -4.70
CA LEU A 209 1.88 -1.22 -3.48
C LEU A 209 1.20 -0.15 -2.64
N ALA A 210 1.71 1.08 -2.69
CA ALA A 210 1.08 2.23 -2.05
C ALA A 210 1.40 3.53 -2.80
N THR A 211 0.45 4.46 -2.81
CA THR A 211 0.69 5.87 -3.18
C THR A 211 0.49 6.75 -1.97
N TYR A 212 1.20 7.87 -1.87
CA TYR A 212 1.13 8.84 -0.77
C TYR A 212 1.67 10.21 -1.19
N SER A 213 1.35 11.26 -0.41
CA SER A 213 1.92 12.59 -0.60
C SER A 213 3.30 12.76 0.05
N SER A 214 3.60 11.94 1.07
CA SER A 214 4.89 11.87 1.73
C SER A 214 5.04 10.55 2.49
N LEU A 215 6.28 10.10 2.62
CA LEU A 215 6.66 8.92 3.39
C LEU A 215 7.56 9.32 4.55
N SER A 216 7.38 8.69 5.71
CA SER A 216 8.32 8.73 6.83
C SER A 216 8.71 7.31 7.21
N GLY A 217 10.01 7.03 7.30
CA GLY A 217 10.51 5.68 7.63
C GLY A 217 10.45 4.68 6.48
N THR A 218 10.68 3.41 6.81
CA THR A 218 10.65 2.24 5.91
C THR A 218 10.14 1.05 6.70
N PHE A 219 9.65 0.01 6.03
CA PHE A 219 9.24 -1.20 6.77
C PHE A 219 10.43 -1.84 7.49
N ASP A 220 10.27 -2.09 8.79
CA ASP A 220 11.30 -2.76 9.61
C ASP A 220 11.43 -4.24 9.27
N THR A 221 10.32 -4.88 8.90
CA THR A 221 10.27 -6.30 8.55
C THR A 221 9.60 -6.52 7.20
N VAL A 222 10.26 -7.29 6.33
CA VAL A 222 9.71 -7.72 5.05
C VAL A 222 9.61 -9.25 5.06
N THR A 223 8.43 -9.79 4.78
CA THR A 223 8.19 -11.25 4.75
C THR A 223 7.51 -11.66 3.47
N GLY A 224 7.81 -12.86 2.97
CA GLY A 224 7.19 -13.39 1.76
C GLY A 224 7.61 -12.70 0.45
N LEU A 225 8.66 -11.86 0.47
CA LEU A 225 9.14 -11.13 -0.71
C LEU A 225 9.31 -12.08 -1.91
N PRO A 226 8.66 -11.83 -3.06
CA PRO A 226 8.81 -12.68 -4.23
C PRO A 226 10.27 -12.76 -4.70
N ASN A 227 10.69 -13.93 -5.16
CA ASN A 227 12.06 -14.13 -5.63
C ASN A 227 12.36 -13.23 -6.83
N GLY A 228 13.54 -12.61 -6.85
CA GLY A 228 13.93 -11.68 -7.91
C GLY A 228 13.22 -10.33 -7.84
N TYR A 229 12.64 -9.95 -6.70
CA TYR A 229 12.07 -8.62 -6.48
C TYR A 229 12.75 -7.87 -5.34
N GLN A 230 12.61 -6.54 -5.36
CA GLN A 230 13.04 -5.64 -4.29
C GLN A 230 11.97 -4.58 -4.03
N LEU A 231 11.92 -4.09 -2.79
CA LEU A 231 11.10 -2.95 -2.41
C LEU A 231 11.85 -1.64 -2.69
N ILE A 232 11.19 -0.71 -3.37
CA ILE A 232 11.70 0.63 -3.67
C ILE A 232 10.78 1.66 -3.00
N TYR A 233 11.37 2.47 -2.12
CA TYR A 233 10.68 3.55 -1.42
C TYR A 233 10.86 4.86 -2.20
N GLY A 234 9.88 5.23 -3.01
CA GLY A 234 9.83 6.48 -3.74
C GLY A 234 9.28 7.64 -2.90
N ALA A 235 9.35 8.86 -3.44
CA ALA A 235 8.85 10.07 -2.78
C ALA A 235 7.32 10.09 -2.65
N THR A 236 6.62 9.45 -3.58
CA THR A 236 5.14 9.41 -3.65
C THR A 236 4.56 8.00 -3.77
N GLU A 237 5.41 6.99 -3.94
CA GLU A 237 4.99 5.61 -4.24
C GLU A 237 5.93 4.61 -3.58
N LEU A 238 5.37 3.50 -3.11
CA LEU A 238 6.09 2.30 -2.68
C LEU A 238 5.91 1.22 -3.73
N ASP A 239 7.02 0.78 -4.31
CA ASP A 239 7.01 -0.17 -5.41
C ASP A 239 7.68 -1.49 -5.06
N LEU A 240 7.15 -2.57 -5.63
CA LEU A 240 7.82 -3.86 -5.72
C LEU A 240 8.33 -4.04 -7.15
N VAL A 241 9.66 -3.99 -7.33
CA VAL A 241 10.30 -3.93 -8.65
C VAL A 241 11.11 -5.21 -8.91
N PRO A 242 11.04 -5.81 -10.11
CA PRO A 242 11.92 -6.90 -10.48
C PRO A 242 13.39 -6.46 -10.44
N VAL A 243 14.25 -7.31 -9.85
CA VAL A 243 15.70 -7.15 -9.87
C VAL A 243 16.21 -7.78 -11.17
N PRO A 244 16.84 -7.01 -12.07
CA PRO A 244 17.41 -7.57 -13.29
C PRO A 244 18.45 -8.64 -12.93
N GLU A 245 18.37 -9.82 -13.57
CA GLU A 245 19.37 -10.85 -13.37
C GLU A 245 20.76 -10.32 -13.77
N ALA A 246 21.77 -10.62 -12.94
CA ALA A 246 23.13 -10.06 -12.99
C ALA A 246 23.84 -10.22 -14.34
N GLU A 247 23.40 -11.14 -15.19
CA GLU A 247 23.94 -11.39 -16.54
C GLU A 247 23.74 -10.20 -17.51
N THR A 248 22.79 -9.31 -17.24
CA THR A 248 22.58 -8.09 -18.05
C THR A 248 23.73 -7.09 -17.87
N TRP A 249 24.37 -7.09 -16.70
CA TRP A 249 25.50 -6.20 -16.41
C TRP A 249 26.81 -6.71 -17.03
N LEU A 250 27.03 -8.03 -17.10
CA LEU A 250 28.20 -8.60 -17.79
C LEU A 250 28.12 -8.45 -19.31
N SER A 251 26.94 -8.64 -19.89
CA SER A 251 26.74 -8.47 -21.34
C SER A 251 26.90 -7.01 -21.79
N GLY A 252 26.45 -6.06 -20.97
CA GLY A 252 26.71 -4.64 -21.17
C GLY A 252 28.20 -4.29 -21.04
N ALA A 253 28.86 -4.75 -19.99
CA ALA A 253 30.29 -4.48 -19.75
C ALA A 253 31.20 -5.12 -20.82
N LEU A 254 30.88 -6.31 -21.33
CA LEU A 254 31.62 -6.97 -22.42
C LEU A 254 31.39 -6.30 -23.78
N ALA A 255 30.18 -5.80 -24.07
CA ALA A 255 29.90 -5.04 -25.28
C ALA A 255 30.68 -3.71 -25.32
N PHE A 256 30.82 -3.02 -24.19
CA PHE A 256 31.67 -1.81 -24.10
C PHE A 256 33.17 -2.11 -24.16
N ALA A 257 33.64 -3.23 -23.61
CA ALA A 257 35.03 -3.66 -23.73
C ALA A 257 35.40 -4.01 -25.20
N GLY A 258 34.50 -4.67 -25.93
CA GLY A 258 34.68 -4.98 -27.35
C GLY A 258 34.75 -3.73 -28.25
N ILE A 259 33.89 -2.74 -27.99
CA ILE A 259 33.88 -1.46 -28.73
C ILE A 259 35.15 -0.64 -28.38
N GLY A 260 35.54 -0.56 -27.10
CA GLY A 260 36.75 0.15 -26.66
C GLY A 260 38.05 -0.43 -27.24
N PHE A 261 38.16 -1.76 -27.34
CA PHE A 261 39.33 -2.42 -27.93
C PHE A 261 39.44 -2.19 -29.44
N SER A 262 38.30 -2.18 -30.15
CA SER A 262 38.26 -1.93 -31.60
C SER A 262 38.61 -0.48 -31.98
N GLN A 263 38.23 0.50 -31.14
CA GLN A 263 38.55 1.92 -31.36
C GLN A 263 40.03 2.25 -31.04
N ARG A 264 40.61 1.64 -29.99
CA ARG A 264 42.04 1.81 -29.68
C ARG A 264 42.95 1.33 -30.82
N ARG A 265 42.62 0.20 -31.46
CA ARG A 265 43.43 -0.34 -32.58
C ARG A 265 43.44 0.58 -33.81
N ARG A 266 42.35 1.32 -34.06
CA ARG A 266 42.26 2.28 -35.18
C ARG A 266 43.06 3.56 -34.91
N PHE A 267 43.15 4.02 -33.65
CA PHE A 267 43.93 5.20 -33.29
C PHE A 267 45.45 4.96 -33.34
N PHE A 268 45.93 3.80 -32.89
CA PHE A 268 47.38 3.49 -32.94
C PHE A 268 47.92 3.31 -34.37
N ARG A 269 47.10 2.83 -35.30
CA ARG A 269 47.49 2.72 -36.71
C ARG A 269 47.66 4.08 -37.38
N LYS A 270 46.77 5.05 -37.08
CA LYS A 270 46.87 6.43 -37.58
C LYS A 270 48.04 7.21 -36.97
N LEU A 271 48.40 6.94 -35.71
CA LEU A 271 49.56 7.57 -35.05
C LEU A 271 50.90 7.07 -35.61
N ASN A 272 51.02 5.79 -35.97
CA ASN A 272 52.24 5.27 -36.62
C ASN A 272 52.39 5.78 -38.06
N GLU A 273 51.30 5.94 -38.81
CA GLU A 273 51.33 6.53 -40.16
C GLU A 273 51.70 8.03 -40.10
N ALA A 274 51.22 8.78 -39.11
CA ALA A 274 51.57 10.19 -38.91
C ALA A 274 53.00 10.43 -38.40
N ASN A 275 53.56 9.51 -37.60
CA ASN A 275 54.96 9.59 -37.16
C ASN A 275 55.96 9.22 -38.26
N GLY A 276 55.60 8.28 -39.14
CA GLY A 276 56.43 7.94 -40.31
C GLY A 276 56.53 9.07 -41.34
N MET A 277 55.49 9.90 -41.50
CA MET A 277 55.52 11.04 -42.44
C MET A 277 56.36 12.23 -41.95
N ARG A 278 56.41 12.49 -40.64
CA ARG A 278 57.23 13.59 -40.07
C ARG A 278 58.74 13.36 -40.21
N ASP A 279 59.16 12.10 -40.24
CA ASP A 279 60.58 11.73 -40.41
C ASP A 279 61.07 11.88 -41.88
N ILE A 280 60.13 11.92 -42.84
CA ILE A 280 60.43 12.15 -44.26
C ILE A 280 60.55 13.65 -44.55
N GLU A 281 59.70 14.49 -43.95
CA GLU A 281 59.80 15.96 -44.10
C GLU A 281 61.06 16.54 -43.44
N GLY A 282 61.47 16.03 -42.27
CA GLY A 282 62.69 16.47 -41.59
C GLY A 282 64.00 16.19 -42.35
N LYS A 283 64.00 15.16 -43.22
CA LYS A 283 65.15 14.85 -44.10
C LYS A 283 65.13 15.68 -45.39
N ALA A 284 63.96 16.02 -45.93
CA ALA A 284 63.86 16.85 -47.13
C ALA A 284 64.30 18.31 -46.88
N THR A 285 64.01 18.88 -45.70
CA THR A 285 64.39 20.29 -45.41
C THR A 285 65.89 20.48 -45.17
N ARG A 286 66.63 19.43 -44.75
CA ARG A 286 68.09 19.49 -44.58
C ARG A 286 68.90 19.29 -45.87
N ALA A 287 68.29 18.78 -46.95
CA ALA A 287 68.97 18.65 -48.23
C ALA A 287 69.05 19.98 -49.02
N VAL A 288 68.15 20.94 -48.77
CA VAL A 288 68.08 22.21 -49.54
C VAL A 288 68.93 23.33 -48.92
N ALA A 289 69.39 23.19 -47.67
CA ALA A 289 70.22 24.21 -47.00
C ALA A 289 71.74 24.06 -47.24
N SER A 290 72.18 23.07 -48.03
CA SER A 290 73.60 22.81 -48.31
C SER A 290 74.06 23.29 -49.70
N GLU A 291 73.21 23.94 -50.50
CA GLU A 291 73.52 24.26 -51.92
C GLU A 291 73.44 25.76 -52.27
N ARG A 292 73.52 26.65 -51.27
CA ARG A 292 73.71 28.11 -51.48
C ARG A 292 74.92 28.66 -50.71
N GLY A 293 76.07 28.02 -50.91
CA GLY A 293 77.33 28.41 -50.29
C GLY A 293 78.53 28.02 -51.14
N ARG A 294 78.55 28.45 -52.41
CA ARG A 294 79.76 28.64 -53.23
C ARG A 294 79.43 29.48 -54.44
#